data_AF-A0A6G0X929-F1
#
_entry.id   AF-A0A6G0X929-F1
#
_cell.length_a   1.000
_cell.length_b   1.000
_cell.length_c   1.000
_cell.angle_alpha   90.00
_cell.angle_beta   90.00
_cell.angle_gamma   90.00
#
_symmetry.space_group_name_H-M   'P 1'
#
loop_
_entity.id
_entity.type
_entity.pdbx_description
1 polymer ?
#
loop_
_entity_poly.entity_id
_entity_poly.type
_entity_poly.pdbx_seq_one_letter_code
_entity_poly.pdbx_strand_id
1 'polypeptide(L)'
;MRQQHSKVEELDRKVRRDSERWGLFAAAANQRPPVLAAPTAISRPETLMGVQQVPLAPMNKGSTKRERRKFMDEYMAYSRRVEALNRGVGGILFLMPLAACIDQKIVPRVCEYDFGNPFEEITEDEWRNNFLSAREVQELDLEWVTKAMRP
;
A
#
# COMPACT_ATOMS: atom_id res chain seq x y z
N MET A 1 23.25 24.95 -5.78
CA MET A 1 21.87 25.32 -5.37
C MET A 1 20.87 25.35 -6.53
N ARG A 2 21.09 26.09 -7.64
CA ARG A 2 20.12 26.17 -8.77
C ARG A 2 19.75 24.82 -9.43
N GLN A 3 20.70 23.88 -9.47
CA GLN A 3 20.52 22.63 -10.19
C GLN A 3 19.56 21.64 -9.49
N GLN A 4 19.44 21.71 -8.16
CA GLN A 4 18.47 20.90 -7.43
C GLN A 4 17.06 21.48 -7.53
N HIS A 5 16.92 22.80 -7.52
CA HIS A 5 15.62 23.46 -7.71
C HIS A 5 15.04 23.15 -9.09
N SER A 6 15.89 23.14 -10.12
CA SER A 6 15.50 22.75 -11.49
C SER A 6 14.95 21.32 -11.57
N LYS A 7 15.57 20.37 -10.86
CA LYS A 7 15.11 18.97 -10.81
C LYS A 7 13.77 18.85 -10.08
N VAL A 8 13.58 19.59 -8.98
CA VAL A 8 12.33 19.58 -8.21
C VAL A 8 11.17 20.13 -9.04
N GLU A 9 11.39 21.23 -9.78
CA GLU A 9 10.36 21.80 -10.65
C GLU A 9 10.05 20.94 -11.89
N GLU A 10 11.03 20.17 -12.36
CA GLU A 10 10.81 19.18 -13.41
C GLU A 10 9.98 17.99 -12.92
N LEU A 11 10.27 17.51 -11.71
CA LEU A 11 9.48 16.48 -11.03
C LEU A 11 8.05 16.95 -10.78
N ASP A 12 7.84 18.17 -10.27
CA ASP A 12 6.50 18.71 -10.03
C ASP A 12 5.67 18.82 -11.32
N ARG A 13 6.30 19.28 -12.41
CA ARG A 13 5.65 19.34 -13.73
C ARG A 13 5.33 17.97 -14.33
N LYS A 14 6.12 16.95 -14.01
CA LYS A 14 5.88 15.57 -14.47
C LYS A 14 4.73 14.93 -13.68
N VAL A 15 4.74 15.11 -12.36
CA VAL A 15 3.67 14.68 -11.45
C VAL A 15 2.31 15.28 -11.84
N ARG A 16 2.26 16.58 -12.19
CA ARG A 16 1.01 17.21 -12.66
C ARG A 16 0.48 16.61 -13.96
N ARG A 17 1.36 16.40 -14.96
CA ARG A 17 0.98 15.80 -16.25
C ARG A 17 0.49 14.36 -16.10
N ASP A 18 1.16 13.58 -15.26
CA ASP A 18 0.76 12.21 -15.02
C ASP A 18 -0.57 12.16 -14.25
N SER A 19 -0.79 13.06 -13.29
CA SER A 19 -2.08 13.21 -12.61
C SER A 19 -3.23 13.55 -13.56
N GLU A 20 -3.01 14.39 -14.57
CA GLU A 20 -4.03 14.73 -15.59
C GLU A 20 -4.30 13.55 -16.53
N ARG A 21 -3.26 12.80 -16.91
CA ARG A 21 -3.36 11.60 -17.77
C ARG A 21 -4.18 10.49 -17.12
N TRP A 22 -4.19 10.39 -15.79
CA TRP A 22 -4.97 9.40 -15.03
C TRP A 22 -6.32 9.93 -14.50
N GLY A 23 -6.70 11.17 -14.86
CA GLY A 23 -7.92 11.84 -14.38
C GLY A 23 -9.25 11.12 -14.66
N LEU A 24 -9.24 10.13 -15.56
CA LEU A 24 -10.40 9.27 -15.86
C LEU A 24 -10.85 8.41 -14.66
N PHE A 25 -9.95 8.07 -13.73
CA PHE A 25 -10.30 7.35 -12.50
C PHE A 25 -10.57 8.28 -11.30
N ALA A 26 -10.13 9.55 -11.36
CA ALA A 26 -10.37 10.55 -10.32
C ALA A 26 -11.78 11.16 -10.39
N ALA A 27 -12.37 11.26 -11.59
CA ALA A 27 -13.72 11.80 -11.78
C ALA A 27 -14.82 11.01 -11.04
N ALA A 28 -14.60 9.71 -10.82
CA ALA A 28 -15.52 8.85 -10.05
C ALA A 28 -15.48 9.14 -8.53
N ALA A 29 -14.38 9.68 -8.01
CA ALA A 29 -14.22 9.99 -6.58
C ALA A 29 -14.78 11.37 -6.19
N ASN A 30 -15.06 12.25 -7.15
CA ASN A 30 -15.61 13.59 -6.90
C ASN A 30 -17.15 13.63 -6.80
N GLN A 31 -17.84 12.49 -6.95
CA GLN A 31 -19.24 12.40 -6.54
C GLN A 31 -19.29 12.20 -5.02
N ARG A 32 -19.29 13.33 -4.28
CA ARG A 32 -19.53 13.37 -2.84
C ARG A 32 -20.84 12.64 -2.49
N PRO A 33 -20.83 11.59 -1.65
CA PRO A 33 -21.99 11.28 -0.84
C PRO A 33 -22.13 12.36 0.26
N PRO A 34 -23.34 12.60 0.80
CA PRO A 34 -23.52 13.57 1.86
C PRO A 34 -22.70 13.18 3.09
N VAL A 35 -22.06 14.19 3.67
CA VAL A 35 -21.29 14.12 4.92
C VAL A 35 -22.16 13.53 6.04
N LEU A 36 -21.68 12.48 6.68
CA LEU A 36 -22.08 12.09 8.03
C LEU A 36 -20.84 11.88 8.88
N ALA A 37 -20.93 12.41 10.09
CA ALA A 37 -19.86 12.78 11.00
C ALA A 37 -18.88 11.64 11.35
N ALA A 38 -17.64 12.03 11.62
CA ALA A 38 -16.62 11.17 12.22
C ALA A 38 -17.08 10.55 13.55
N PRO A 39 -16.60 9.34 13.87
CA PRO A 39 -16.25 9.04 15.25
C PRO A 39 -14.82 8.50 15.37
N THR A 40 -14.06 9.25 16.16
CA THR A 40 -13.15 8.86 17.25
C THR A 40 -12.81 7.38 17.43
N ALA A 41 -11.50 7.14 17.49
CA ALA A 41 -10.74 6.11 18.20
C ALA A 41 -11.45 4.83 18.73
N ILE A 42 -11.04 3.71 18.12
CA ILE A 42 -10.78 2.36 18.69
C ILE A 42 -11.85 1.77 19.62
N SER A 43 -12.64 0.83 19.12
CA SER A 43 -12.91 -0.40 19.86
C SER A 43 -13.20 -1.56 18.90
N ARG A 44 -12.57 -2.70 19.22
CA ARG A 44 -12.82 -4.09 18.81
C ARG A 44 -14.09 -4.31 17.95
N PRO A 45 -14.04 -5.04 16.82
CA PRO A 45 -15.25 -5.36 16.09
C PRO A 45 -16.09 -6.34 16.92
N GLU A 46 -17.05 -5.78 17.66
CA GLU A 46 -18.15 -6.53 18.21
C GLU A 46 -18.98 -7.05 17.03
N THR A 47 -19.07 -8.37 16.96
CA THR A 47 -19.77 -9.11 15.93
C THR A 47 -21.26 -8.85 16.10
N LEU A 48 -21.80 -7.91 15.33
CA LEU A 48 -23.24 -7.77 15.13
C LEU A 48 -23.73 -9.06 14.45
N MET A 49 -24.49 -9.83 15.23
CA MET A 49 -25.17 -11.09 14.92
C MET A 49 -25.41 -11.35 13.42
N GLY A 50 -24.70 -12.35 12.88
CA GLY A 50 -25.13 -13.14 11.72
C GLY A 50 -24.75 -12.65 10.33
N VAL A 51 -24.19 -11.44 10.16
CA VAL A 51 -23.72 -10.98 8.83
C VAL A 51 -22.23 -11.25 8.71
N GLN A 52 -21.86 -12.23 7.88
CA GLN A 52 -20.45 -12.49 7.57
C GLN A 52 -19.89 -11.29 6.80
N GLN A 53 -19.12 -10.43 7.49
CA GLN A 53 -18.60 -9.21 6.89
C GLN A 53 -17.59 -9.52 5.79
N VAL A 54 -17.76 -8.87 4.64
CA VAL A 54 -16.79 -8.93 3.54
C VAL A 54 -15.47 -8.32 4.02
N PRO A 55 -14.33 -9.03 3.91
CA PRO A 55 -13.04 -8.51 4.30
C PRO A 55 -12.68 -7.27 3.49
N LEU A 56 -12.22 -6.22 4.14
CA LEU A 56 -11.72 -5.03 3.48
C LEU A 56 -10.24 -5.20 3.12
N ALA A 57 -9.87 -4.88 1.89
CA ALA A 57 -8.48 -4.88 1.46
C ALA A 57 -7.68 -3.80 2.23
N PRO A 58 -6.51 -4.15 2.80
CA PRO A 58 -5.67 -3.16 3.46
C PRO A 58 -5.04 -2.21 2.43
N MET A 59 -4.64 -1.02 2.88
CA MET A 59 -4.00 -0.02 2.03
C MET A 59 -2.62 0.32 2.58
N ASN A 60 -1.57 0.12 1.79
CA ASN A 60 -0.24 0.58 2.13
C ASN A 60 -0.13 2.09 1.90
N LYS A 61 -0.06 2.85 2.99
CA LYS A 61 0.16 4.31 2.98
C LYS A 61 1.59 4.71 3.34
N GLY A 62 2.40 3.72 3.72
CA GLY A 62 3.70 3.92 4.33
C GLY A 62 4.84 3.60 3.38
N SER A 63 5.95 4.31 3.57
CA SER A 63 7.19 4.08 2.83
C SER A 63 8.26 3.42 3.68
N THR A 64 8.05 3.26 4.99
CA THR A 64 9.05 2.64 5.88
C THR A 64 8.99 1.12 5.82
N LYS A 65 10.13 0.43 6.05
CA LYS A 65 10.17 -1.04 6.13
C LYS A 65 9.17 -1.60 7.16
N ARG A 66 9.02 -0.91 8.31
CA ARG A 66 8.07 -1.29 9.36
C ARG A 66 6.60 -1.21 8.89
N GLU A 67 6.24 -0.15 8.17
CA GLU A 67 4.88 -0.01 7.62
C GLU A 67 4.62 -1.05 6.52
N ARG A 68 5.59 -1.29 5.63
CA ARG A 68 5.51 -2.34 4.60
C ARG A 68 5.31 -3.73 5.23
N ARG A 69 6.03 -4.05 6.31
CA ARG A 69 5.86 -5.29 7.09
C ARG A 69 4.45 -5.41 7.66
N LYS A 70 3.98 -4.38 8.35
CA LYS A 70 2.63 -4.34 8.95
C LYS A 70 1.56 -4.53 7.87
N PHE A 71 1.68 -3.83 6.75
CA PHE A 71 0.79 -3.98 5.61
C PHE A 71 0.76 -5.42 5.08
N MET A 72 1.91 -6.09 4.93
CA MET A 72 1.93 -7.48 4.47
C MET A 72 1.28 -8.44 5.46
N ASP A 73 1.49 -8.26 6.76
CA ASP A 73 0.85 -9.10 7.77
C ASP A 73 -0.69 -8.93 7.72
N GLU A 74 -1.18 -7.70 7.51
CA GLU A 74 -2.59 -7.39 7.29
C GLU A 74 -3.12 -7.98 5.97
N TYR A 75 -2.36 -7.88 4.88
CA TYR A 75 -2.74 -8.41 3.57
C TYR A 75 -2.83 -9.93 3.56
N MET A 76 -1.90 -10.63 4.22
CA MET A 76 -1.95 -12.10 4.36
C MET A 76 -3.14 -12.54 5.22
N ALA A 77 -3.52 -11.75 6.24
CA ALA A 77 -4.74 -12.01 7.01
C ALA A 77 -6.00 -11.77 6.16
N TYR A 78 -6.03 -10.71 5.36
CA TYR A 78 -7.09 -10.43 4.39
C TYR A 78 -7.27 -11.57 3.38
N SER A 79 -6.18 -12.00 2.73
CA SER A 79 -6.17 -13.10 1.76
C SER A 79 -6.74 -14.40 2.36
N ARG A 80 -6.32 -14.79 3.56
CA ARG A 80 -6.87 -15.98 4.26
C ARG A 80 -8.37 -15.87 4.52
N ARG A 81 -8.89 -14.67 4.85
CA ARG A 81 -10.33 -14.46 5.06
C ARG A 81 -11.10 -14.58 3.76
N VAL A 82 -10.59 -13.97 2.68
CA VAL A 82 -11.17 -14.10 1.33
C VAL A 82 -11.23 -15.57 0.91
N GLU A 83 -10.13 -16.32 1.09
CA GLU A 83 -10.10 -17.76 0.79
C GLU A 83 -11.08 -18.57 1.64
N ALA A 84 -11.19 -18.29 2.94
CA ALA A 84 -12.12 -18.98 3.83
C ALA A 84 -13.58 -18.75 3.42
N LEU A 85 -13.91 -17.54 2.96
CA LEU A 85 -15.25 -17.19 2.47
C LEU A 85 -15.55 -17.87 1.14
N ASN A 86 -14.57 -17.93 0.23
CA ASN A 86 -14.70 -18.61 -1.06
C ASN A 86 -14.90 -20.12 -0.92
N ARG A 87 -14.42 -20.73 0.17
CA ARG A 87 -14.67 -22.15 0.50
C ARG A 87 -16.07 -22.39 1.08
N GLY A 88 -16.77 -21.34 1.51
CA GLY A 88 -18.13 -21.40 2.05
C GLY A 88 -19.20 -21.48 0.96
N VAL A 89 -20.47 -21.38 1.36
CA VAL A 89 -21.62 -21.45 0.46
C VAL A 89 -22.07 -20.03 0.09
N GLY A 90 -21.87 -19.62 -1.17
CA GLY A 90 -22.69 -18.55 -1.76
C GLY A 90 -22.01 -17.43 -2.54
N GLY A 91 -20.69 -17.46 -2.80
CA GLY A 91 -20.07 -16.44 -3.67
C GLY A 91 -18.56 -16.61 -3.89
N ILE A 92 -18.06 -15.98 -4.95
CA ILE A 92 -16.62 -15.83 -5.23
C ILE A 92 -16.25 -14.38 -4.93
N LEU A 93 -15.46 -14.17 -3.87
CA LEU A 93 -14.77 -12.92 -3.60
C LEU A 93 -13.43 -12.91 -4.35
N PHE A 94 -13.20 -11.83 -5.10
CA PHE A 94 -11.92 -11.61 -5.77
C PHE A 94 -10.90 -11.09 -4.78
N LEU A 95 -9.71 -11.70 -4.77
CA LEU A 95 -8.58 -11.16 -4.04
C LEU A 95 -8.11 -9.88 -4.75
N MET A 96 -7.96 -8.80 -3.98
CA MET A 96 -7.45 -7.54 -4.53
C MET A 96 -5.94 -7.69 -4.74
N PRO A 97 -5.38 -7.41 -5.93
CA PRO A 97 -3.94 -7.47 -6.13
C PRO A 97 -3.19 -6.48 -5.25
N LEU A 98 -1.94 -6.81 -4.90
CA LEU A 98 -1.08 -5.98 -4.06
C LEU A 98 -0.90 -4.59 -4.65
N ALA A 99 -0.71 -4.50 -5.97
CA ALA A 99 -0.54 -3.23 -6.67
C ALA A 99 -1.72 -2.26 -6.45
N ALA A 100 -2.95 -2.79 -6.36
CA ALA A 100 -4.16 -2.00 -6.09
C ALA A 100 -4.35 -1.65 -4.60
N CYS A 101 -3.58 -2.30 -3.72
CA CYS A 101 -3.57 -2.06 -2.29
C CYS A 101 -2.50 -1.04 -1.86
N ILE A 102 -1.91 -0.28 -2.80
CA ILE A 102 -0.90 0.75 -2.53
C ILE A 102 -1.52 2.13 -2.74
N ASP A 103 -1.29 3.03 -1.80
CA ASP A 103 -1.74 4.42 -1.94
C ASP A 103 -1.10 5.05 -3.18
N GLN A 104 -1.92 5.59 -4.07
CA GLN A 104 -1.49 6.20 -5.32
C GLN A 104 -0.41 7.28 -5.12
N LYS A 105 -0.41 7.95 -3.96
CA LYS A 105 0.59 8.97 -3.62
C LYS A 105 2.01 8.41 -3.49
N ILE A 106 2.15 7.13 -3.17
CA ILE A 106 3.44 6.49 -2.96
C ILE A 106 3.82 5.54 -4.11
N VAL A 107 2.87 5.16 -4.98
CA VAL A 107 3.14 4.26 -6.13
C VAL A 107 4.30 4.76 -7.01
N PRO A 108 4.37 6.02 -7.46
CA PRO A 108 5.47 6.47 -8.32
C PRO A 108 6.83 6.33 -7.64
N ARG A 109 6.89 6.67 -6.35
CA ARG A 109 8.10 6.52 -5.54
C ARG A 109 8.50 5.06 -5.43
N VAL A 110 7.56 4.17 -5.16
CA VAL A 110 7.86 2.74 -5.02
C VAL A 110 8.36 2.16 -6.35
N CYS A 111 7.73 2.50 -7.47
CA CYS A 111 8.17 2.05 -8.80
C CYS A 111 9.59 2.55 -9.11
N GLU A 112 9.87 3.83 -8.89
CA GLU A 112 11.17 4.42 -9.20
C GLU A 112 12.30 3.93 -8.28
N TYR A 113 12.06 3.85 -6.96
CA TYR A 113 13.11 3.58 -5.99
C TYR A 113 13.26 2.11 -5.59
N ASP A 114 12.17 1.33 -5.55
CA ASP A 114 12.27 -0.09 -5.18
C ASP A 114 12.47 -0.99 -6.42
N PHE A 115 11.84 -0.65 -7.56
CA PHE A 115 11.83 -1.52 -8.75
C PHE A 115 12.69 -0.99 -9.90
N GLY A 116 12.81 0.34 -10.05
CA GLY A 116 13.48 0.96 -11.21
C GLY A 116 12.72 0.81 -12.53
N ASN A 117 11.51 0.27 -12.50
CA ASN A 117 10.67 -0.04 -13.66
C ASN A 117 9.34 0.73 -13.58
N PRO A 118 8.68 1.02 -14.72
CA PRO A 118 7.33 1.59 -14.72
C PRO A 118 6.31 0.61 -14.14
N PHE A 119 5.22 1.13 -13.59
CA PHE A 119 4.19 0.35 -12.90
C PHE A 119 3.65 -0.82 -13.75
N GLU A 120 3.46 -0.59 -15.05
CA GLU A 120 2.91 -1.55 -15.99
C GLU A 120 3.81 -2.76 -16.25
N GLU A 121 5.10 -2.65 -15.97
CA GLU A 121 6.08 -3.74 -16.13
C GLU A 121 6.26 -4.56 -14.85
N ILE A 122 5.73 -4.08 -13.71
CA ILE A 122 5.89 -4.75 -12.42
C ILE A 122 4.78 -5.79 -12.23
N THR A 123 5.19 -7.05 -12.16
CA THR A 123 4.32 -8.20 -11.94
C THR A 123 3.85 -8.31 -10.48
N GLU A 124 2.73 -8.98 -10.25
CA GLU A 124 2.19 -9.21 -8.91
C GLU A 124 3.18 -9.98 -7.99
N ASP A 125 4.00 -10.87 -8.57
CA ASP A 125 5.02 -11.59 -7.81
C ASP A 125 6.21 -10.70 -7.45
N GLU A 126 6.60 -9.77 -8.30
CA GLU A 126 7.60 -8.75 -7.96
C GLU A 126 7.09 -7.84 -6.83
N TRP A 127 5.82 -7.43 -6.87
CA TRP A 127 5.17 -6.71 -5.76
C TRP A 127 5.26 -7.51 -4.46
N ARG A 128 4.86 -8.78 -4.50
CA ARG A 128 4.93 -9.69 -3.35
C ARG A 128 6.35 -9.80 -2.79
N ASN A 129 7.33 -10.04 -3.65
CA ASN A 129 8.72 -10.24 -3.25
C ASN A 129 9.32 -8.96 -2.63
N ASN A 130 9.07 -7.79 -3.22
CA ASN A 130 9.52 -6.51 -2.66
C ASN A 130 8.96 -6.30 -1.25
N PHE A 131 7.66 -6.48 -1.04
CA PHE A 131 7.08 -6.30 0.28
C PHE A 131 7.53 -7.36 1.30
N LEU A 132 7.76 -8.61 0.87
CA LEU A 132 8.30 -9.65 1.73
C LEU A 132 9.75 -9.40 2.12
N SER A 133 10.57 -8.81 1.24
CA SER A 133 11.93 -8.40 1.58
C SER A 133 11.98 -7.37 2.72
N ALA A 134 10.92 -6.58 2.92
CA ALA A 134 10.81 -5.67 4.06
C ALA A 134 10.54 -6.38 5.40
N ARG A 135 10.11 -7.66 5.37
CA ARG A 135 9.96 -8.51 6.56
C ARG A 135 11.30 -9.06 7.04
N GLU A 136 12.24 -9.28 6.13
CA GLU A 136 13.61 -9.67 6.51
C GLU A 136 14.23 -8.56 7.35
N VAL A 137 14.53 -8.89 8.60
CA VAL A 137 15.38 -8.04 9.44
C VAL A 137 16.76 -8.12 8.81
N GLN A 138 17.25 -7.02 8.23
CA GLN A 138 18.66 -6.94 7.89
C GLN A 138 19.43 -6.96 9.22
N GLU A 139 19.84 -8.14 9.65
CA GLU A 139 20.70 -8.36 10.83
C GLU A 139 22.01 -7.57 10.70
N LEU A 140 22.45 -7.38 9.45
CA LEU A 140 23.55 -6.50 9.06
C LEU A 140 23.40 -5.06 9.57
N ASP A 141 22.16 -4.55 9.72
CA ASP A 141 21.91 -3.16 10.12
C ASP A 141 22.17 -2.93 11.62
N LEU A 142 22.17 -4.00 12.42
CA LEU A 142 22.45 -3.92 13.86
C LEU A 142 23.94 -4.07 14.15
N GLU A 143 24.64 -4.92 13.40
CA GLU A 143 26.08 -5.18 13.52
C GLU A 143 26.94 -3.93 13.23
N TRP A 144 26.58 -3.13 12.22
CA TRP A 144 27.33 -1.89 11.95
C TRP A 144 27.03 -0.79 12.96
N VAL A 145 25.78 -0.67 13.43
CA VAL A 145 25.40 0.30 14.48
C VAL A 145 26.08 -0.05 15.78
N THR A 146 26.08 -1.33 16.17
CA THR A 146 26.77 -1.80 17.38
C THR A 146 28.28 -1.69 17.25
N LYS A 147 28.86 -1.88 16.07
CA LYS A 147 30.28 -1.59 15.80
C LYS A 147 30.60 -0.09 15.87
N ALA A 148 29.70 0.77 15.40
CA ALA A 148 29.86 2.22 15.44
C ALA A 148 29.63 2.82 16.83
N MET A 149 28.85 2.15 17.68
CA MET A 149 28.58 2.55 19.08
C MET A 149 29.55 1.92 20.10
N ARG A 150 30.50 1.10 19.66
CA ARG A 150 31.53 0.53 20.54
C ARG A 150 32.57 1.63 20.86
N PRO A 151 32.80 1.99 22.15
CA PRO A 151 33.72 3.06 22.54
C PRO A 151 35.19 2.74 22.23
#